data_AF-A0A839EVH4-F1
#
_entry.id   AF-A0A839EVH4-F1
#
_cell.length_a   1.000
_cell.length_b   1.000
_cell.length_c   1.000
_cell.angle_alpha   90.00
_cell.angle_beta   90.00
_cell.angle_gamma   90.00
#
_symmetry.space_group_name_H-M   'P 1'
#
loop_
_entity.id
_entity.type
_entity.pdbx_description
1 polymer ?
#
loop_
_entity_poly.entity_id
_entity_poly.type
_entity_poly.pdbx_seq_one_letter_code
_entity_poly.pdbx_strand_id
1 'polypeptide(L)'
;MKLIEELRRIPPPVALQILLAHGVLLVASLHGGLPYIVLQGLLAFELVLLNLATVPFYPERGIARHLFDLVKLSALLAFLLLFVCISYAIVSSGEHADPITTTLARWHGLQPASIAWAAGYIVVSLALSLLQALTSPEPRLAWMNNTLAAGGSTFVAMLFMVFVGFFGARPIAAALEYVGAPTDPDALLISLMVGLRFFTALVAATISKGEVAQMARNPYVDGPG
;
A
#
# COMPACT_ATOMS: atom_id res chain seq x y z
N MET A 1 5.04 -24.94 -5.80
CA MET A 1 4.53 -25.77 -4.69
C MET A 1 4.93 -25.23 -3.32
N LYS A 2 6.22 -24.93 -3.07
CA LYS A 2 6.69 -24.40 -1.77
C LYS A 2 5.91 -23.20 -1.22
N LEU A 3 5.60 -22.19 -2.05
CA LEU A 3 4.83 -21.02 -1.60
C LEU A 3 3.41 -21.38 -1.12
N ILE A 4 2.72 -22.28 -1.83
CA ILE A 4 1.36 -22.71 -1.46
C ILE A 4 1.39 -23.46 -0.12
N GLU A 5 2.43 -24.27 0.11
CA GLU A 5 2.64 -24.95 1.39
C GLU A 5 2.89 -23.96 2.53
N GLU A 6 3.70 -22.92 2.32
CA GLU A 6 3.92 -21.88 3.33
C GLU A 6 2.65 -21.06 3.61
N LEU A 7 1.88 -20.70 2.57
CA LEU A 7 0.61 -19.99 2.74
C LEU A 7 -0.41 -20.82 3.54
N ARG A 8 -0.42 -22.15 3.38
CA ARG A 8 -1.28 -23.06 4.16
C ARG A 8 -0.88 -23.16 5.63
N ARG A 9 0.36 -22.79 5.98
CA ARG A 9 0.86 -22.78 7.36
C ARG A 9 0.53 -21.50 8.11
N ILE A 10 0.00 -20.48 7.44
CA ILE A 10 -0.44 -19.24 8.08
C ILE A 10 -1.56 -19.58 9.08
N PRO A 11 -1.45 -19.15 10.35
CA PRO A 11 -2.50 -19.39 11.33
C PRO A 11 -3.83 -18.77 10.88
N PRO A 12 -4.97 -19.48 11.01
CA PRO A 12 -6.29 -18.96 10.62
C PRO A 12 -6.64 -17.56 11.19
N PRO A 13 -6.28 -17.21 12.45
CA PRO A 13 -6.54 -15.87 12.97
C PRO A 13 -5.80 -14.76 12.21
N VAL A 14 -4.56 -15.03 11.80
CA VAL A 14 -3.73 -14.08 11.05
C VAL A 14 -4.29 -13.90 9.65
N ALA A 15 -4.63 -15.00 8.97
CA ALA A 15 -5.26 -14.95 7.66
C ALA A 15 -6.60 -14.19 7.69
N LEU A 16 -7.43 -14.41 8.73
CA LEU A 16 -8.69 -13.71 8.91
C LEU A 16 -8.47 -12.20 9.14
N GLN A 17 -7.49 -11.82 9.97
CA GLN A 17 -7.17 -10.41 10.20
C GLN A 17 -6.73 -9.71 8.91
N ILE A 18 -5.87 -10.37 8.12
CA ILE A 18 -5.44 -9.86 6.81
C ILE A 18 -6.65 -9.73 5.88
N LEU A 19 -7.51 -10.74 5.80
CA LEU A 19 -8.72 -10.70 4.99
C LEU A 19 -9.66 -9.54 5.38
N LEU A 20 -9.92 -9.37 6.68
CA LEU A 20 -10.80 -8.31 7.16
C LEU A 20 -10.22 -6.92 6.90
N ALA A 21 -8.93 -6.71 7.15
CA ALA A 21 -8.28 -5.42 6.92
C ALA A 21 -8.37 -5.00 5.44
N HIS A 22 -8.09 -5.93 4.52
CA HIS A 22 -8.14 -5.67 3.08
C HIS A 22 -9.59 -5.60 2.56
N GLY A 23 -10.49 -6.43 3.09
CA GLY A 23 -11.92 -6.40 2.76
C GLY A 23 -12.56 -5.08 3.16
N VAL A 24 -12.25 -4.55 4.35
CA VAL A 24 -12.69 -3.23 4.79
C VAL A 24 -12.15 -2.14 3.87
N LEU A 25 -10.86 -2.19 3.52
CA LEU A 25 -10.27 -1.24 2.58
C LEU A 25 -10.96 -1.27 1.21
N LEU A 26 -11.24 -2.47 0.67
CA LEU A 26 -11.93 -2.64 -0.60
C LEU A 26 -13.33 -2.05 -0.56
N VAL A 27 -14.14 -2.47 0.40
CA VAL A 27 -15.53 -2.01 0.56
C VAL A 27 -15.55 -0.50 0.75
N ALA A 28 -14.67 0.02 1.60
CA ALA A 28 -14.53 1.45 1.83
C ALA A 28 -14.14 2.25 0.59
N SER A 29 -13.16 1.77 -0.17
CA SER A 29 -12.68 2.47 -1.37
C SER A 29 -13.76 2.51 -2.45
N LEU A 30 -14.47 1.40 -2.64
CA LEU A 30 -15.54 1.28 -3.63
C LEU A 30 -16.81 2.04 -3.23
N HIS A 31 -17.29 1.89 -1.99
CA HIS A 31 -18.50 2.57 -1.52
C HIS A 31 -18.26 4.05 -1.21
N GLY A 32 -17.06 4.41 -0.77
CA GLY A 32 -16.66 5.78 -0.51
C GLY A 32 -16.39 6.59 -1.78
N GLY A 33 -16.44 5.96 -2.96
CA GLY A 33 -16.23 6.61 -4.25
C GLY A 33 -14.84 7.23 -4.37
N LEU A 34 -13.83 6.63 -3.75
CA LEU A 34 -12.47 7.16 -3.73
C LEU A 34 -11.79 6.86 -5.08
N PRO A 35 -11.35 7.88 -5.86
CA PRO A 35 -10.64 7.62 -7.10
C PRO A 35 -9.35 6.82 -6.86
N TYR A 36 -9.02 5.91 -7.76
CA TYR A 36 -7.85 5.03 -7.61
C TYR A 36 -6.54 5.81 -7.43
N ILE A 37 -6.36 6.88 -8.20
CA ILE A 37 -5.19 7.76 -8.09
C ILE A 37 -5.08 8.37 -6.69
N VAL A 38 -6.22 8.73 -6.09
CA VAL A 38 -6.26 9.35 -4.77
C VAL A 38 -5.94 8.30 -3.72
N LEU A 39 -6.46 7.07 -3.86
CA LEU A 39 -6.05 5.93 -3.04
C LEU A 39 -4.53 5.71 -3.11
N GLN A 40 -3.93 5.72 -4.29
CA GLN A 40 -2.48 5.56 -4.47
C GLN A 40 -1.67 6.67 -3.78
N GLY A 41 -2.11 7.92 -3.90
CA GLY A 41 -1.50 9.04 -3.18
C GLY A 41 -1.62 8.91 -1.66
N LEU A 42 -2.76 8.43 -1.15
CA LEU A 42 -2.98 8.21 0.28
C LEU A 42 -2.12 7.09 0.83
N LEU A 43 -1.98 6.00 0.09
CA LEU A 43 -1.10 4.89 0.46
C LEU A 43 0.38 5.33 0.46
N ALA A 44 0.79 6.13 -0.52
CA ALA A 44 2.12 6.73 -0.52
C ALA A 44 2.36 7.61 0.71
N PHE A 45 1.38 8.46 1.04
CA PHE A 45 1.46 9.34 2.20
C PHE A 45 1.47 8.56 3.53
N GLU A 46 0.65 7.50 3.63
CA GLU A 46 0.65 6.56 4.75
C GLU A 46 2.06 5.95 4.95
N LEU A 47 2.74 5.55 3.87
CA LEU A 47 4.11 5.02 3.94
C LEU A 47 5.12 6.04 4.46
N VAL A 48 5.01 7.31 4.05
CA VAL A 48 5.87 8.39 4.56
C VAL A 48 5.63 8.60 6.06
N LEU A 49 4.37 8.61 6.50
CA LEU A 49 4.03 8.77 7.92
C LEU A 49 4.46 7.57 8.76
N LEU A 50 4.30 6.34 8.25
CA LEU A 50 4.83 5.14 8.89
C LEU A 50 6.35 5.22 9.01
N ASN A 51 7.06 5.69 7.98
CA ASN A 51 8.51 5.86 8.06
C ASN A 51 8.90 6.92 9.10
N LEU A 52 8.20 8.07 9.13
CA LEU A 52 8.43 9.12 10.12
C LEU A 52 8.17 8.63 11.55
N ALA A 53 7.13 7.81 11.74
CA ALA A 53 6.78 7.21 13.02
C ALA A 53 7.80 6.16 13.50
N THR A 54 8.78 5.75 12.67
CA THR A 54 9.89 4.87 13.13
C THR A 54 10.90 5.60 14.03
N VAL A 55 10.98 6.94 13.96
CA VAL A 55 11.95 7.75 14.72
C VAL A 55 11.99 7.42 16.22
N PRO A 56 10.87 7.41 16.97
CA PRO A 56 10.89 7.10 18.40
C PRO A 56 11.30 5.66 18.71
N PHE A 57 11.15 4.73 17.77
CA PHE A 57 11.52 3.33 17.97
C PHE A 57 13.01 3.08 17.74
N TYR A 58 13.68 3.90 16.94
CA TYR A 58 15.10 3.78 16.57
C TYR A 58 15.88 5.09 16.79
N PRO A 59 15.97 5.60 18.04
CA PRO A 59 16.66 6.85 18.35
C PRO A 59 18.17 6.80 18.06
N GLU A 60 18.80 5.62 18.19
CA GLU A 60 20.24 5.40 17.97
C GLU A 60 20.71 5.77 16.55
N ARG A 61 19.79 5.87 15.60
CA ARG A 61 20.09 6.22 14.21
C ARG A 61 20.31 7.72 14.00
N GLY A 62 19.79 8.56 14.90
CA GLY A 62 19.82 10.00 14.76
C GLY A 62 18.83 10.54 13.71
N ILE A 63 18.35 11.76 13.94
CA ILE A 63 17.29 12.41 13.14
C ILE A 63 17.72 12.61 11.68
N ALA A 64 18.99 12.97 11.43
CA ALA A 64 19.48 13.26 10.08
C ALA A 64 19.35 12.06 9.13
N ARG A 65 19.63 10.84 9.60
CA ARG A 65 19.51 9.61 8.80
C ARG A 65 18.05 9.25 8.54
N HIS A 66 17.17 9.44 9.52
CA HIS A 66 15.72 9.28 9.33
C HIS A 66 15.17 10.27 8.30
N LEU A 67 15.60 11.53 8.33
CA LEU A 67 15.23 12.51 7.31
C LEU A 67 15.74 12.13 5.92
N PHE A 68 16.98 11.62 5.82
CA PHE A 68 17.52 11.16 4.54
C PHE A 68 16.73 9.99 3.96
N ASP A 69 16.33 9.03 4.81
CA ASP A 69 15.48 7.92 4.41
C ASP A 69 14.09 8.38 3.98
N LEU A 70 13.51 9.36 4.67
CA LEU A 70 12.25 9.97 4.26
C LEU A 70 12.36 10.63 2.88
N VAL A 71 13.46 11.30 2.59
CA VAL A 71 13.71 11.89 1.26
C VAL A 71 13.84 10.80 0.20
N LYS A 72 14.61 9.74 0.45
CA LYS A 72 14.73 8.59 -0.48
C LYS A 72 13.39 7.94 -0.75
N LEU A 73 12.64 7.64 0.31
CA LEU A 73 11.32 7.04 0.22
C LEU A 73 10.36 7.94 -0.56
N SER A 74 10.34 9.25 -0.26
CA SER A 74 9.49 10.21 -0.95
C SER A 74 9.84 10.32 -2.43
N ALA A 75 11.13 10.35 -2.78
CA ALA A 75 11.57 10.37 -4.17
C ALA A 75 11.18 9.09 -4.93
N LEU A 76 11.33 7.92 -4.29
CA LEU A 76 10.93 6.64 -4.84
C LEU A 76 9.41 6.54 -5.03
N LEU A 77 8.64 6.99 -4.04
CA LEU A 77 7.18 7.03 -4.14
C LEU A 77 6.71 8.01 -5.21
N ALA A 78 7.32 9.19 -5.34
CA ALA A 78 7.02 10.14 -6.41
C ALA A 78 7.29 9.53 -7.79
N PHE A 79 8.42 8.83 -7.93
CA PHE A 79 8.74 8.09 -9.15
C PHE A 79 7.69 7.01 -9.45
N LEU A 80 7.29 6.20 -8.46
CA LEU A 80 6.24 5.20 -8.63
C LEU A 80 4.88 5.81 -9.00
N LEU A 81 4.49 6.90 -8.33
CA LEU A 81 3.23 7.60 -8.60
C LEU A 81 3.16 8.14 -10.02
N LEU A 82 4.29 8.59 -10.61
CA LEU A 82 4.34 8.96 -12.02
C LEU A 82 3.89 7.80 -12.91
N PHE A 83 4.44 6.61 -12.72
CA PHE A 83 4.06 5.42 -13.51
C PHE A 83 2.64 4.96 -13.23
N VAL A 84 2.17 5.09 -11.99
CA VAL A 84 0.77 4.84 -11.64
C VAL A 84 -0.15 5.77 -12.43
N CYS A 85 0.15 7.07 -12.52
CA CYS A 85 -0.63 8.02 -13.32
C CYS A 85 -0.64 7.65 -14.81
N ILE A 86 0.51 7.25 -15.37
CA ILE A 86 0.60 6.80 -16.77
C ILE A 86 -0.26 5.55 -17.00
N SER A 87 -0.09 4.53 -16.15
CA SER A 87 -0.84 3.28 -16.28
C SER A 87 -2.35 3.48 -16.10
N TYR A 88 -2.75 4.36 -15.17
CA TYR A 88 -4.15 4.73 -14.94
C TYR A 88 -4.76 5.36 -16.19
N ALA A 89 -4.08 6.34 -16.80
CA ALA A 89 -4.60 7.02 -17.97
C ALA A 89 -4.80 6.08 -19.17
N ILE A 90 -3.90 5.11 -19.34
CA ILE A 90 -4.05 4.09 -20.38
C ILE A 90 -5.25 3.20 -20.12
N VAL A 91 -5.47 2.80 -18.86
CA VAL A 91 -6.63 1.97 -18.49
C VAL A 91 -7.94 2.76 -18.60
N SER A 92 -7.96 4.04 -18.24
CA SER A 92 -9.18 4.85 -18.21
C SER A 92 -9.58 5.41 -19.57
N SER A 93 -8.60 5.77 -20.40
CA SER A 93 -8.80 6.64 -21.56
C SER A 93 -8.08 6.13 -22.82
N GLY A 94 -7.39 4.99 -22.74
CA GLY A 94 -6.70 4.34 -23.86
C GLY A 94 -5.27 4.80 -24.09
N GLU A 95 -4.59 4.19 -25.07
CA GLU A 95 -3.14 4.30 -25.29
C GLU A 95 -2.64 5.72 -25.61
N HIS A 96 -3.52 6.59 -26.11
CA HIS A 96 -3.20 7.99 -26.49
C HIS A 96 -3.60 9.00 -25.42
N ALA A 97 -4.00 8.54 -24.23
CA ALA A 97 -4.40 9.41 -23.14
C ALA A 97 -3.21 10.21 -22.61
N ASP A 98 -3.41 11.50 -22.35
CA ASP A 98 -2.43 12.29 -21.60
C ASP A 98 -2.54 11.94 -20.11
N PRO A 99 -1.47 11.38 -19.50
CA PRO A 99 -1.47 10.97 -18.10
C PRO A 99 -1.77 12.11 -17.13
N ILE A 100 -1.23 13.30 -17.38
CA ILE A 100 -1.29 14.40 -16.42
C ILE A 100 -2.71 14.97 -16.38
N THR A 101 -3.29 15.31 -17.53
CA THR A 101 -4.67 15.84 -17.58
C THR A 101 -5.69 14.84 -17.08
N THR A 102 -5.56 13.56 -17.46
CA THR A 102 -6.48 12.50 -17.01
C THR A 102 -6.46 12.32 -15.49
N THR A 103 -5.27 12.38 -14.90
CA THR A 103 -5.08 12.27 -13.45
C THR A 103 -5.59 13.53 -12.73
N LEU A 104 -5.26 14.72 -13.23
CA LEU A 104 -5.71 15.98 -12.63
C LEU A 104 -7.23 16.14 -12.66
N ALA A 105 -7.89 15.72 -13.75
CA ALA A 105 -9.34 15.75 -13.85
C ALA A 105 -10.02 14.98 -12.70
N ARG A 106 -9.43 13.85 -12.28
CA ARG A 106 -9.94 13.04 -11.17
C ARG A 106 -9.69 13.69 -9.80
N TRP A 107 -8.59 14.43 -9.65
CA TRP A 107 -8.33 15.23 -8.46
C TRP A 107 -9.29 16.41 -8.32
N HIS A 108 -9.58 17.11 -9.41
CA HIS A 108 -10.52 18.25 -9.39
C HIS A 108 -11.96 17.84 -9.10
N GLY A 109 -12.32 16.58 -9.37
CA GLY A 109 -13.63 16.00 -9.05
C GLY A 109 -13.77 15.50 -7.60
N LEU A 110 -12.76 15.66 -6.75
CA LEU A 110 -12.79 15.15 -5.37
C LEU A 110 -13.85 15.84 -4.52
N GLN A 111 -14.71 15.03 -3.90
CA GLN A 111 -15.67 15.53 -2.94
C GLN A 111 -15.02 15.69 -1.55
N PRO A 112 -15.45 16.67 -0.74
CA PRO A 112 -14.97 16.83 0.63
C PRO A 112 -15.11 15.57 1.49
N ALA A 113 -16.17 14.79 1.25
CA ALA A 113 -16.40 13.52 1.93
C ALA A 113 -15.27 12.51 1.66
N SER A 114 -14.79 12.41 0.42
CA SER A 114 -13.68 11.52 0.05
C SER A 114 -12.37 11.92 0.74
N ILE A 115 -12.12 13.22 0.89
CA ILE A 115 -10.95 13.75 1.61
C ILE A 115 -11.05 13.46 3.11
N ALA A 116 -12.22 13.65 3.72
CA ALA A 116 -12.45 13.33 5.12
C ALA A 116 -12.27 11.82 5.39
N TRP A 117 -12.76 10.98 4.48
CA TRP A 117 -12.62 9.52 4.55
C TRP A 117 -11.15 9.10 4.50
N ALA A 118 -10.43 9.66 3.53
CA ALA A 118 -9.01 9.46 3.33
C ALA A 118 -8.16 9.84 4.56
N ALA A 119 -8.42 11.02 5.14
CA ALA A 119 -7.77 11.47 6.38
C ALA A 119 -8.12 10.55 7.56
N GLY A 120 -9.39 10.16 7.70
CA GLY A 120 -9.85 9.24 8.73
C GLY A 120 -9.15 7.89 8.66
N TYR A 121 -9.03 7.31 7.46
CA TYR A 121 -8.30 6.06 7.26
C TYR A 121 -6.85 6.15 7.71
N ILE A 122 -6.12 7.20 7.30
CA ILE A 122 -4.70 7.39 7.67
C ILE A 122 -4.56 7.52 9.20
N VAL A 123 -5.39 8.35 9.82
CA VAL A 123 -5.36 8.58 11.27
C VAL A 123 -5.63 7.29 12.04
N VAL A 124 -6.66 6.54 11.66
CA VAL A 124 -7.02 5.28 12.33
C VAL A 124 -5.93 4.23 12.11
N SER A 125 -5.44 4.06 10.89
CA SER A 125 -4.40 3.09 10.56
C SER A 125 -3.11 3.32 11.35
N LEU A 126 -2.63 4.58 11.38
CA LEU A 126 -1.45 4.96 12.15
C LEU A 126 -1.67 4.85 13.66
N ALA A 127 -2.81 5.31 14.17
CA ALA A 127 -3.12 5.27 15.59
C ALA A 127 -3.16 3.82 16.10
N LEU A 128 -3.79 2.90 15.36
CA LEU A 128 -3.83 1.48 15.72
C LEU A 128 -2.43 0.86 15.66
N SER A 129 -1.65 1.17 14.62
CA SER A 129 -0.28 0.66 14.48
C SER A 129 0.63 1.13 15.62
N LEU A 130 0.54 2.41 15.99
CA LEU A 130 1.27 3.00 17.10
C LEU A 130 0.80 2.44 18.45
N LEU A 131 -0.50 2.35 18.68
CA LEU A 131 -1.07 1.81 19.91
C LEU A 131 -0.60 0.38 20.14
N GLN A 132 -0.63 -0.46 19.10
CA GLN A 132 -0.18 -1.84 19.19
C GLN A 132 1.32 -1.95 19.47
N ALA A 133 2.14 -1.04 18.93
CA ALA A 133 3.56 -0.99 19.23
C ALA A 133 3.84 -0.51 20.66
N LEU A 134 3.17 0.55 21.13
CA LEU A 134 3.39 1.15 22.44
C LEU A 134 2.88 0.28 23.60
N THR A 135 1.85 -0.53 23.37
CA THR A 135 1.30 -1.44 24.38
C THR A 135 1.98 -2.81 24.38
N SER A 136 2.87 -3.07 23.42
CA SER A 136 3.62 -4.32 23.34
C SER A 136 4.81 -4.33 24.32
N PRO A 137 5.11 -5.47 24.97
CA PRO A 137 6.34 -5.63 25.75
C PRO A 137 7.61 -5.49 24.90
N GLU A 138 7.51 -5.70 23.58
CA GLU A 138 8.59 -5.46 22.62
C GLU A 138 8.14 -4.47 21.54
N PRO A 139 8.25 -3.14 21.79
CA PRO A 139 7.70 -2.12 20.89
C PRO A 139 8.31 -2.15 19.49
N ARG A 140 9.63 -2.34 19.37
CA ARG A 140 10.33 -2.43 18.06
C ARG A 140 9.85 -3.61 17.24
N LEU A 141 9.67 -4.77 17.89
CA LEU A 141 9.20 -5.97 17.20
C LEU A 141 7.75 -5.83 16.75
N ALA A 142 6.88 -5.28 17.60
CA ALA A 142 5.49 -5.03 17.24
C ALA A 142 5.37 -4.00 16.11
N TRP A 143 6.13 -2.90 16.19
CA TRP A 143 6.22 -1.90 15.13
C TRP A 143 6.74 -2.49 13.81
N MET A 144 7.82 -3.28 13.86
CA MET A 144 8.38 -3.94 12.67
C MET A 144 7.38 -4.91 12.03
N ASN A 145 6.69 -5.74 12.82
CA ASN A 145 5.66 -6.64 12.29
C ASN A 145 4.55 -5.88 11.56
N ASN A 146 4.05 -4.81 12.18
CA ASN A 146 2.98 -4.00 11.60
C ASN A 146 3.44 -3.23 10.37
N THR A 147 4.61 -2.60 10.41
CA THR A 147 5.15 -1.84 9.27
C THR A 147 5.59 -2.74 8.11
N LEU A 148 6.06 -3.96 8.37
CA LEU A 148 6.36 -4.94 7.33
C LEU A 148 5.08 -5.46 6.67
N ALA A 149 4.08 -5.83 7.48
CA ALA A 149 2.81 -6.36 7.00
C ALA A 149 1.96 -5.29 6.30
N ALA A 150 1.88 -4.07 6.81
CA ALA A 150 1.11 -2.98 6.23
C ALA A 150 1.97 -2.15 5.25
N GLY A 151 3.10 -1.60 5.68
CA GLY A 151 3.95 -0.76 4.84
C GLY A 151 4.66 -1.53 3.73
N GLY A 152 5.27 -2.66 4.05
CA GLY A 152 5.96 -3.50 3.06
C GLY A 152 5.02 -4.03 1.98
N SER A 153 3.86 -4.57 2.37
CA SER A 153 2.85 -5.06 1.41
C SER A 153 2.33 -3.96 0.49
N THR A 154 2.13 -2.74 1.02
CA THR A 154 1.70 -1.55 0.27
C THR A 154 2.73 -1.15 -0.75
N PHE A 155 3.97 -0.94 -0.33
CA PHE A 155 5.04 -0.52 -1.22
C PHE A 155 5.23 -1.51 -2.37
N VAL A 156 5.27 -2.81 -2.06
CA VAL A 156 5.40 -3.87 -3.07
C VAL A 156 4.18 -3.91 -3.99
N ALA A 157 2.97 -3.78 -3.46
CA ALA A 157 1.76 -3.74 -4.28
C ALA A 157 1.71 -2.52 -5.19
N MET A 158 2.12 -1.33 -4.72
CA MET A 158 2.21 -0.11 -5.54
C MET A 158 3.19 -0.31 -6.71
N LEU A 159 4.35 -0.90 -6.44
CA LEU A 159 5.32 -1.24 -7.47
C LEU A 159 4.72 -2.21 -8.51
N PHE A 160 4.05 -3.28 -8.07
CA PHE A 160 3.42 -4.22 -8.99
C PHE A 160 2.24 -3.62 -9.75
N MET A 161 1.51 -2.68 -9.16
CA MET A 161 0.39 -2.00 -9.82
C MET A 161 0.81 -1.24 -11.06
N VAL A 162 2.06 -0.78 -11.15
CA VAL A 162 2.60 -0.23 -12.40
C VAL A 162 2.46 -1.26 -13.52
N PHE A 163 3.02 -2.46 -13.33
CA PHE A 163 2.97 -3.53 -14.32
C PHE A 163 1.55 -4.05 -14.53
N VAL A 164 0.78 -4.22 -13.46
CA VAL A 164 -0.60 -4.70 -13.54
C VAL A 164 -1.47 -3.70 -14.29
N GLY A 165 -1.26 -2.39 -14.17
CA GLY A 165 -1.96 -1.40 -14.98
C GLY A 165 -1.74 -1.61 -16.48
N PHE A 166 -0.48 -1.73 -16.92
CA PHE A 166 -0.15 -1.92 -18.33
C PHE A 166 -0.55 -3.30 -18.89
N PHE A 167 -0.23 -4.37 -18.16
CA PHE A 167 -0.30 -5.74 -18.70
C PHE A 167 -1.51 -6.55 -18.21
N GLY A 168 -2.16 -6.12 -17.13
CA GLY A 168 -3.29 -6.85 -16.53
C GLY A 168 -4.62 -6.11 -16.70
N ALA A 169 -4.72 -4.92 -16.13
CA ALA A 169 -5.95 -4.15 -16.05
C ALA A 169 -6.49 -3.76 -17.43
N ARG A 170 -5.64 -3.29 -18.34
CA ARG A 170 -6.08 -2.90 -19.69
C ARG A 170 -6.65 -4.08 -20.51
N PRO A 171 -5.98 -5.25 -20.58
CA PRO A 171 -6.57 -6.44 -21.19
C PRO A 171 -7.87 -6.90 -20.52
N ILE A 172 -7.95 -6.87 -19.19
CA ILE A 172 -9.18 -7.22 -18.45
C ILE A 172 -10.31 -6.26 -18.84
N ALA A 173 -10.06 -4.96 -18.84
CA ALA A 173 -11.04 -3.95 -19.23
C ALA A 173 -11.52 -4.16 -20.68
N ALA A 174 -10.59 -4.45 -21.61
CA ALA A 174 -10.93 -4.74 -23.00
C ALA A 174 -11.79 -6.00 -23.16
N ALA A 175 -11.47 -7.06 -22.40
CA ALA A 175 -12.25 -8.30 -22.43
C ALA A 175 -13.66 -8.11 -21.85
N LEU A 176 -13.79 -7.33 -20.78
CA LEU A 176 -15.08 -7.01 -20.15
C LEU A 176 -15.94 -6.12 -21.07
N GLU A 177 -15.33 -5.15 -21.73
CA GLU A 177 -15.99 -4.33 -22.76
C GLU A 177 -16.48 -5.18 -23.93
N TYR A 178 -15.67 -6.13 -24.40
CA TYR A 178 -16.04 -7.06 -25.48
C TYR A 178 -17.27 -7.91 -25.15
N VAL A 179 -17.45 -8.32 -23.89
CA VAL A 179 -18.64 -9.07 -23.44
C VAL A 179 -19.81 -8.17 -23.01
N GLY A 180 -19.73 -6.86 -23.24
CA GLY A 180 -20.79 -5.90 -22.93
C GLY A 180 -20.91 -5.52 -21.45
N ALA A 181 -19.85 -5.73 -20.66
CA ALA A 181 -19.77 -5.37 -19.25
C ALA A 181 -18.77 -4.21 -19.04
N PRO A 182 -19.12 -2.96 -19.43
CA PRO A 182 -18.23 -1.82 -19.24
C PRO A 182 -17.90 -1.68 -17.76
N THR A 183 -16.61 -1.62 -17.46
CA THR A 183 -16.09 -1.60 -16.09
C THR A 183 -15.56 -0.22 -15.76
N ASP A 184 -15.90 0.29 -14.58
CA ASP A 184 -15.29 1.51 -14.06
C ASP A 184 -13.78 1.28 -13.82
N PRO A 185 -12.89 2.06 -14.48
CA PRO A 185 -11.45 1.94 -14.33
C PRO A 185 -10.98 2.07 -12.87
N ASP A 186 -11.62 2.96 -12.11
CA ASP A 186 -11.30 3.19 -10.70
C ASP A 186 -11.61 1.91 -9.89
N ALA A 187 -12.84 1.37 -10.01
CA ALA A 187 -13.22 0.12 -9.33
C ALA A 187 -12.33 -1.08 -9.70
N LEU A 188 -11.96 -1.22 -10.98
CA LEU A 188 -11.06 -2.30 -11.44
C LEU A 188 -9.69 -2.19 -10.78
N LEU A 189 -9.07 -1.01 -10.86
CA LEU A 189 -7.72 -0.79 -10.35
C LEU A 189 -7.64 -0.84 -8.83
N ILE A 190 -8.68 -0.35 -8.13
CA ILE A 190 -8.82 -0.52 -6.68
C ILE A 190 -8.89 -2.00 -6.30
N SER A 191 -9.71 -2.79 -7.01
CA SER A 191 -9.85 -4.22 -6.73
C SER A 191 -8.54 -4.97 -6.94
N LEU A 192 -7.82 -4.67 -8.02
CA LEU A 192 -6.50 -5.24 -8.31
C LEU A 192 -5.46 -4.83 -7.27
N MET A 193 -5.43 -3.55 -6.88
CA MET A 193 -4.50 -3.05 -5.87
C MET A 193 -4.73 -3.69 -4.50
N VAL A 194 -5.98 -3.79 -4.05
CA VAL A 194 -6.31 -4.44 -2.78
C VAL A 194 -6.02 -5.93 -2.83
N GLY A 195 -6.30 -6.60 -3.96
CA GLY A 195 -5.94 -8.00 -4.17
C GLY A 195 -4.43 -8.25 -4.09
N LEU A 196 -3.63 -7.38 -4.70
CA LEU A 196 -2.17 -7.44 -4.61
C LEU A 196 -1.68 -7.19 -3.19
N ARG A 197 -2.18 -6.15 -2.50
CA ARG A 197 -1.83 -5.89 -1.09
C ARG A 197 -2.18 -7.09 -0.21
N PHE A 198 -3.35 -7.69 -0.41
CA PHE A 198 -3.78 -8.88 0.32
C PHE A 198 -2.80 -10.05 0.10
N PHE A 199 -2.44 -10.32 -1.16
CA PHE A 199 -1.49 -11.37 -1.49
C PHE A 199 -0.10 -11.09 -0.90
N THR A 200 0.42 -9.87 -1.01
CA THR A 200 1.74 -9.51 -0.46
C THR A 200 1.74 -9.52 1.06
N ALA A 201 0.64 -9.16 1.72
CA ALA A 201 0.48 -9.29 3.16
C ALA A 201 0.48 -10.76 3.61
N LEU A 202 -0.16 -11.67 2.85
CA LEU A 202 -0.06 -13.11 3.12
C LEU A 202 1.37 -13.61 2.97
N VAL A 203 2.10 -13.16 1.94
CA VAL A 203 3.52 -13.50 1.78
C VAL A 203 4.34 -12.97 2.95
N ALA A 204 4.12 -11.72 3.37
CA ALA A 204 4.81 -11.14 4.53
C ALA A 204 4.52 -11.93 5.82
N ALA A 205 3.31 -12.48 5.98
CA ALA A 205 2.95 -13.33 7.11
C ALA A 205 3.66 -14.69 7.15
N THR A 206 4.35 -15.09 6.07
CA THR A 206 5.19 -16.31 6.05
C THR A 206 6.60 -16.07 6.59
N ILE A 207 7.01 -14.81 6.81
CA ILE A 207 8.34 -14.48 7.35
C ILE A 207 8.42 -14.98 8.79
N SER A 208 9.51 -15.68 9.12
CA SER A 208 9.63 -16.28 10.45
C SER A 208 9.78 -15.22 11.55
N LYS A 209 9.27 -15.50 12.74
CA LYS A 209 9.44 -14.59 13.90
C LYS A 209 10.90 -14.26 14.18
N GLY A 210 11.82 -15.21 13.94
CA GLY A 210 13.25 -15.00 14.10
C GLY A 210 13.82 -13.98 13.12
N GLU A 211 13.42 -14.06 11.85
CA GLU A 211 13.80 -13.09 10.81
C GLU A 211 13.22 -11.71 11.11
N VAL A 212 11.94 -11.61 11.48
CA VAL A 212 11.34 -10.31 11.87
C VAL A 212 12.05 -9.74 13.10
N ALA A 213 12.40 -10.55 14.10
CA ALA A 213 13.16 -10.08 15.25
C ALA A 213 14.58 -9.61 14.88
N GLN A 214 15.21 -10.25 13.91
CA GLN A 214 16.50 -9.78 13.37
C GLN A 214 16.35 -8.45 12.64
N MET A 215 15.35 -8.32 11.76
CA MET A 215 15.03 -7.06 11.07
C MET A 215 14.67 -5.95 12.08
N ALA A 216 13.91 -6.27 13.13
CA ALA A 216 13.53 -5.31 14.17
C ALA A 216 14.74 -4.80 14.96
N ARG A 217 15.78 -5.62 15.12
CA ARG A 217 17.04 -5.24 15.78
C ARG A 217 17.98 -4.47 14.86
N ASN A 218 18.01 -4.81 13.58
CA ASN A 218 18.84 -4.15 12.58
C ASN A 218 18.06 -3.89 11.29
N PRO A 219 17.18 -2.88 11.28
CA PRO A 219 16.30 -2.61 10.13
C PRO A 219 17.02 -1.89 8.98
N TYR A 220 18.29 -1.53 9.15
CA TYR A 220 19.03 -0.69 8.23
C TYR A 220 20.23 -1.45 7.67
N VAL A 221 20.40 -1.37 6.35
CA VAL A 221 21.52 -2.00 5.63
C VAL A 221 22.81 -1.21 5.83
N ASP A 222 22.69 0.11 6.04
CA ASP A 222 23.81 1.01 6.32
C ASP A 222 24.08 1.02 7.84
N GLY A 223 25.20 0.44 8.27
CA GLY A 223 25.57 0.31 9.69
C GLY A 223 25.69 1.65 10.45
N PRO A 224 25.83 1.60 11.78
CA PRO A 224 26.13 2.79 12.57
C PRO A 224 27.51 3.31 12.15
N GLY A 225 27.56 4.52 11.63
CA GLY A 225 28.76 5.17 11.10
C GLY A 225 28.74 6.67 11.38
#